data_AF-K1S7T0-F1
#
_entry.id   AF-K1S7T0-F1
#
_cell.length_a   1.000
_cell.length_b   1.000
_cell.length_c   1.000
_cell.angle_alpha   90.00
_cell.angle_beta   90.00
_cell.angle_gamma   90.00
#
_symmetry.space_group_name_H-M   'P 1'
#
loop_
_entity.id
_entity.type
_entity.pdbx_description
1 polymer ?
#
loop_
_entity_poly.entity_id
_entity_poly.type
_entity_poly.pdbx_seq_one_letter_code
_entity_poly.pdbx_strand_id
1 'polypeptide(L)'
;DELQDLIADYLRQGGNLFASGCYVTTDLWRADAPESGRDFAREVLHCASDSLLATRAQTEALRGRIRVVAPHASFSRGEYRYFTTPRPDAYTVETVDRLQPAGEGAFPVMRYAGGGTAAVASEGAGSGGRTFVAGFPFETLTDRVQRDRMMRDVMEFLIDNN
;
A
#
# COMPACT_ATOMS: atom_id res chain seq x y z
N ASP A 1 7.37 -16.25 -10.70
CA ASP A 1 5.96 -16.68 -10.50
C ASP A 1 5.20 -15.94 -11.57
N GLU A 2 4.44 -16.61 -12.44
CA GLU A 2 4.06 -16.07 -13.76
C GLU A 2 3.41 -14.68 -13.68
N LEU A 3 2.57 -14.45 -12.67
CA LEU A 3 1.93 -13.15 -12.44
C LEU A 3 2.91 -12.08 -11.98
N GLN A 4 3.83 -12.40 -11.07
CA GLN A 4 4.84 -11.45 -10.58
C GLN A 4 5.78 -11.03 -11.71
N ASP A 5 6.16 -11.99 -12.57
CA ASP A 5 7.01 -11.73 -13.73
C ASP A 5 6.28 -10.81 -14.73
N LEU A 6 4.99 -11.04 -14.99
CA LEU A 6 4.17 -10.17 -15.83
C LEU A 6 4.02 -8.74 -15.27
N ILE A 7 3.81 -8.60 -13.96
CA ILE A 7 3.74 -7.28 -13.30
C ILE A 7 5.07 -6.55 -13.40
N ALA A 8 6.19 -7.25 -13.17
CA ALA A 8 7.52 -6.68 -13.30
C ALA A 8 7.79 -6.18 -14.72
N ASP A 9 7.41 -6.96 -15.73
CA ASP A 9 7.55 -6.58 -17.14
C ASP A 9 6.68 -5.38 -17.51
N TYR A 10 5.44 -5.32 -17.00
CA TYR A 10 4.53 -4.19 -17.21
C TYR A 10 5.08 -2.89 -16.60
N LEU A 11 5.56 -2.94 -15.36
CA LEU A 11 6.15 -1.77 -14.68
C LEU A 11 7.46 -1.33 -15.34
N ARG A 12 8.29 -2.26 -15.82
CA ARG A 12 9.53 -1.95 -16.55
C ARG A 12 9.27 -1.24 -17.89
N GLN A 13 8.11 -1.45 -18.49
CA GLN A 13 7.67 -0.79 -19.72
C GLN A 13 7.00 0.58 -19.46
N GLY A 14 7.07 1.10 -18.23
CA GLY A 14 6.47 2.38 -17.84
C GLY A 14 5.00 2.28 -17.44
N GLY A 15 4.45 1.07 -17.28
CA GLY A 15 3.13 0.86 -16.72
C GLY A 15 3.08 1.27 -15.24
N ASN A 16 1.92 1.71 -14.76
CA ASN A 16 1.73 2.14 -13.37
C ASN A 16 0.83 1.17 -12.61
N LEU A 17 1.08 0.96 -11.31
CA LEU A 17 0.34 -0.01 -10.49
C LEU A 17 -0.20 0.61 -9.20
N PHE A 18 -1.49 0.40 -8.96
CA PHE A 18 -2.10 0.54 -7.64
C PHE A 18 -2.42 -0.86 -7.08
N ALA A 19 -1.92 -1.16 -5.88
CA ALA A 19 -2.23 -2.37 -5.14
C ALA A 19 -2.71 -2.04 -3.71
N SER A 20 -3.71 -2.76 -3.21
CA SER A 20 -4.23 -2.58 -1.85
C SER A 20 -4.66 -3.90 -1.22
N GLY A 21 -4.35 -4.13 0.05
CA GLY A 21 -4.81 -5.31 0.78
C GLY A 21 -4.11 -5.52 2.12
N CYS A 22 -4.58 -6.48 2.91
CA CYS A 22 -4.05 -6.80 4.25
C CYS A 22 -2.83 -7.75 4.24
N TYR A 23 -2.40 -8.23 3.07
CA TYR A 23 -1.38 -9.27 2.92
C TYR A 23 -0.45 -9.08 1.70
N VAL A 24 -0.39 -7.86 1.14
CA VAL A 24 0.48 -7.51 0.02
C VAL A 24 1.96 -7.83 0.30
N THR A 25 2.40 -7.70 1.56
CA THR A 25 3.76 -8.01 2.01
C THR A 25 3.79 -9.14 3.04
N THR A 26 2.79 -9.27 3.93
CA THR A 26 2.82 -10.34 4.94
C THR A 26 2.95 -11.73 4.33
N ASP A 27 2.24 -12.01 3.23
CA ASP A 27 2.32 -13.33 2.58
C ASP A 27 3.71 -13.61 1.99
N LEU A 28 4.41 -12.57 1.52
CA LEU A 28 5.75 -12.66 0.95
C LEU A 28 6.84 -12.82 2.02
N TRP A 29 6.54 -12.50 3.29
CA TRP A 29 7.46 -12.60 4.43
C TRP A 29 7.20 -13.81 5.34
N ARG A 30 6.27 -14.69 4.98
CA ARG A 30 6.05 -15.94 5.72
C ARG A 30 7.32 -16.80 5.75
N ALA A 31 7.43 -17.66 6.76
CA ALA A 31 8.60 -18.52 6.94
C ALA A 31 8.79 -19.52 5.77
N ASP A 32 7.69 -19.93 5.15
CA ASP A 32 7.62 -20.82 3.99
C ASP A 32 7.65 -20.09 2.64
N ALA A 33 7.61 -18.74 2.65
CA ALA A 33 7.62 -17.96 1.42
C ALA A 33 9.03 -17.92 0.79
N PRO A 34 9.14 -18.07 -0.54
CA PRO A 34 10.41 -17.99 -1.25
C PRO A 34 11.01 -16.57 -1.17
N GLU A 35 12.34 -16.49 -1.21
CA GLU A 35 13.06 -15.20 -1.20
C GLU A 35 12.69 -14.31 -2.39
N SER A 36 12.41 -14.91 -3.55
CA SER A 36 11.97 -14.21 -4.76
C SER A 36 10.71 -13.36 -4.56
N GLY A 37 9.81 -13.74 -3.64
CA GLY A 37 8.65 -12.92 -3.32
C GLY A 37 9.02 -11.63 -2.57
N ARG A 38 10.04 -11.70 -1.72
CA ARG A 38 10.57 -10.53 -1.00
C ARG A 38 11.34 -9.61 -1.94
N ASP A 39 12.07 -10.19 -2.88
CA ASP A 39 12.77 -9.46 -3.92
C ASP A 39 11.76 -8.76 -4.84
N PHE A 40 10.70 -9.45 -5.27
CA PHE A 40 9.59 -8.83 -6.01
C PHE A 40 9.00 -7.62 -5.26
N ALA A 41 8.67 -7.76 -3.97
CA ALA A 41 8.15 -6.63 -3.21
C ALA A 41 9.11 -5.44 -3.14
N ARG A 42 10.41 -5.70 -2.95
CA ARG A 42 11.43 -4.65 -2.80
C ARG A 42 11.82 -3.99 -4.11
N GLU A 43 12.02 -4.78 -5.15
CA GLU A 43 12.59 -4.34 -6.42
C GLU A 43 11.51 -3.91 -7.43
N VAL A 44 10.30 -4.49 -7.33
CA VAL A 44 9.20 -4.22 -8.26
C VAL A 44 8.11 -3.36 -7.61
N LEU A 45 7.65 -3.71 -6.41
CA LEU A 45 6.62 -2.92 -5.72
C LEU A 45 7.19 -1.75 -4.92
N HIS A 46 8.51 -1.72 -4.69
CA HIS A 46 9.22 -0.71 -3.92
C HIS A 46 8.76 -0.60 -2.46
N CYS A 47 8.39 -1.74 -1.87
CA CYS A 47 8.00 -1.82 -0.46
C CYS A 47 8.51 -3.10 0.23
N ALA A 48 8.54 -3.10 1.55
CA ALA A 48 8.89 -4.25 2.37
C ALA A 48 7.96 -4.34 3.59
N SER A 49 7.87 -5.54 4.18
CA SER A 49 7.14 -5.74 5.43
C SER A 49 7.91 -5.17 6.63
N ASP A 50 7.26 -4.35 7.45
CA ASP A 50 7.72 -4.01 8.80
C ASP A 50 7.44 -5.19 9.73
N SER A 51 8.29 -6.22 9.64
CA SER A 51 8.19 -7.51 10.35
C SER A 51 8.16 -7.42 11.88
N LEU A 52 8.24 -6.20 12.45
CA LEU A 52 8.21 -5.94 13.88
C LEU A 52 6.75 -5.99 14.40
N LEU A 53 6.27 -7.22 14.60
CA LEU A 53 5.15 -7.64 15.47
C LEU A 53 3.75 -7.65 14.83
N ALA A 54 3.27 -8.85 14.46
CA ALA A 54 1.87 -9.11 14.08
C ALA A 54 0.84 -8.56 15.09
N THR A 55 1.18 -8.51 16.38
CA THR A 55 0.34 -7.92 17.43
C THR A 55 0.13 -6.42 17.26
N ARG A 56 1.13 -5.69 16.76
CA ARG A 56 1.00 -4.25 16.47
C ARG A 56 0.10 -4.01 15.26
N ALA A 57 0.23 -4.83 14.22
CA ALA A 57 -0.63 -4.78 13.04
C ALA A 57 -2.11 -4.97 13.41
N GLN A 58 -2.44 -5.98 14.22
CA GLN A 58 -3.82 -6.17 14.71
C GLN A 58 -4.31 -4.98 15.55
N THR A 59 -3.49 -4.46 16.46
CA THR A 59 -3.87 -3.30 17.28
C THR A 59 -4.11 -2.05 16.41
N GLU A 60 -3.39 -1.90 15.29
CA GLU A 60 -3.60 -0.83 14.33
C GLU A 60 -4.86 -1.03 13.49
N ALA A 61 -5.08 -2.26 13.00
CA ALA A 61 -6.29 -2.65 12.28
C ALA A 61 -7.55 -2.26 13.09
N LEU A 62 -7.58 -2.62 14.38
CA LEU A 62 -8.72 -2.34 15.25
C LEU A 62 -8.97 -0.83 15.49
N ARG A 63 -8.00 0.05 15.23
CA ARG A 63 -8.19 1.51 15.35
C ARG A 63 -8.93 2.10 14.15
N GLY A 64 -8.93 1.44 12.98
CA GLY A 64 -9.72 1.86 11.82
C GLY A 64 -9.40 3.25 11.29
N ARG A 65 -8.18 3.76 11.48
CA ARG A 65 -7.79 5.14 11.13
C ARG A 65 -6.43 5.22 10.47
N ILE A 66 -6.38 5.97 9.36
CA ILE A 66 -5.20 6.25 8.55
C ILE A 66 -5.07 7.75 8.35
N ARG A 67 -3.84 8.27 8.32
CA ARG A 67 -3.53 9.67 8.07
C ARG A 67 -2.60 9.81 6.87
N VAL A 68 -2.86 10.77 6.00
CA VAL A 68 -1.90 11.17 4.96
C VAL A 68 -0.80 12.01 5.61
N VAL A 69 0.45 11.61 5.40
CA VAL A 69 1.64 12.26 5.98
C VAL A 69 2.64 12.76 4.95
N ALA A 70 2.59 12.26 3.71
CA ALA A 70 3.50 12.73 2.67
C ALA A 70 3.22 14.20 2.30
N PRO A 71 4.26 15.04 2.22
CA PRO A 71 4.16 16.40 1.68
C PRO A 71 4.34 16.39 0.15
N HIS A 72 3.70 15.47 -0.56
CA HIS A 72 3.75 15.37 -2.02
C HIS A 72 2.49 16.02 -2.62
N ALA A 73 2.64 16.75 -3.73
CA ALA A 73 1.57 17.58 -4.29
C ALA A 73 0.31 16.79 -4.67
N SER A 74 0.47 15.57 -5.17
CA SER A 74 -0.64 14.69 -5.57
C SER A 74 -1.44 14.11 -4.40
N PHE A 75 -0.99 14.26 -3.14
CA PHE A 75 -1.70 13.67 -1.98
C PHE A 75 -2.37 14.75 -1.13
N SER A 76 -3.70 14.73 -1.12
CA SER A 76 -4.50 15.62 -0.29
C SER A 76 -4.30 15.31 1.20
N ARG A 77 -4.07 16.35 2.01
CA ARG A 77 -4.03 16.18 3.48
C ARG A 77 -5.38 15.69 4.00
N GLY A 78 -5.36 14.72 4.91
CA GLY A 78 -6.58 14.23 5.54
C GLY A 78 -6.42 12.91 6.28
N GLU A 79 -7.53 12.43 6.80
CA GLU A 79 -7.64 11.11 7.42
C GLU A 79 -8.62 10.23 6.65
N TYR A 80 -8.39 8.92 6.72
CA TYR A 80 -9.27 7.88 6.22
C TYR A 80 -9.69 6.94 7.35
N ARG A 81 -10.83 6.27 7.18
CA ARG A 81 -11.41 5.27 8.07
C ARG A 81 -11.87 4.08 7.27
N TYR A 82 -11.67 2.89 7.81
CA TYR A 82 -12.19 1.63 7.28
C TYR A 82 -13.00 0.88 8.33
N PHE A 83 -13.82 -0.07 7.88
CA PHE A 83 -14.64 -0.89 8.77
C PHE A 83 -13.79 -1.89 9.58
N THR A 84 -13.93 -1.84 10.90
CA THR A 84 -13.28 -2.75 11.86
C THR A 84 -14.28 -3.73 12.51
N THR A 85 -15.53 -3.72 12.05
CA THR A 85 -16.60 -4.60 12.55
C THR A 85 -17.35 -5.24 11.38
N PRO A 86 -17.93 -6.45 11.57
CA PRO A 86 -18.73 -7.14 10.56
C PRO A 86 -19.88 -6.30 10.04
N ARG A 87 -20.04 -6.29 8.71
CA ARG A 87 -21.13 -5.61 8.03
C ARG A 87 -21.66 -6.44 6.85
N PRO A 88 -22.95 -6.34 6.52
CA PRO A 88 -23.50 -6.99 5.33
C PRO A 88 -23.00 -6.40 4.02
N ASP A 89 -22.57 -5.14 4.04
CA ASP A 89 -22.24 -4.33 2.86
C ASP A 89 -20.74 -4.04 2.71
N ALA A 90 -19.88 -4.55 3.60
CA ALA A 90 -18.44 -4.32 3.55
C ALA A 90 -17.65 -5.39 4.30
N TYR A 91 -16.41 -5.62 3.86
CA TYR A 91 -15.45 -6.46 4.58
C TYR A 91 -14.98 -5.81 5.88
N THR A 92 -14.67 -6.65 6.86
CA THR A 92 -14.03 -6.24 8.11
C THR A 92 -12.53 -6.38 8.00
N VAL A 93 -11.82 -5.31 8.37
CA VAL A 93 -10.35 -5.33 8.44
C VAL A 93 -9.93 -5.88 9.80
N GLU A 94 -9.45 -7.13 9.82
CA GLU A 94 -8.98 -7.81 11.03
C GLU A 94 -7.46 -7.65 11.25
N THR A 95 -6.71 -7.45 10.17
CA THR A 95 -5.28 -7.16 10.19
C THR A 95 -4.93 -6.18 9.09
N VAL A 96 -3.74 -5.62 9.15
CA VAL A 96 -3.18 -4.72 8.13
C VAL A 96 -1.73 -5.09 7.86
N ASP A 97 -1.25 -4.69 6.70
CA ASP A 97 0.18 -4.67 6.41
C ASP A 97 0.79 -3.35 6.87
N ARG A 98 1.89 -3.46 7.61
CA ARG A 98 2.78 -2.35 7.93
C ARG A 98 3.91 -2.37 6.91
N LEU A 99 4.03 -1.29 6.15
CA LEU A 99 4.97 -1.21 5.04
C LEU A 99 6.24 -0.43 5.42
N GLN A 100 7.30 -0.65 4.67
CA GLN A 100 8.49 0.18 4.63
C GLN A 100 8.82 0.49 3.17
N PRO A 101 9.17 1.74 2.81
CA PRO A 101 9.68 2.05 1.48
C PRO A 101 10.96 1.24 1.19
N ALA A 102 11.11 0.77 -0.04
CA ALA A 102 12.29 0.03 -0.49
C ALA A 102 12.79 0.54 -1.84
N GLY A 103 14.09 0.81 -1.92
CA GLY A 103 14.72 1.37 -3.12
C GLY A 103 14.64 2.90 -3.20
N GLU A 104 15.25 3.45 -4.24
CA GLU A 104 15.24 4.87 -4.56
C GLU A 104 13.86 5.31 -5.06
N GLY A 105 13.45 6.55 -4.78
CA GLY A 105 12.15 7.08 -5.21
C GLY A 105 10.94 6.59 -4.39
N ALA A 106 11.13 5.64 -3.48
CA ALA A 106 10.08 5.12 -2.61
C ALA A 106 9.93 5.95 -1.31
N PHE A 107 8.69 6.30 -0.94
CA PHE A 107 8.42 7.10 0.26
C PHE A 107 7.08 6.73 0.94
N PRO A 108 6.95 6.96 2.26
CA PRO A 108 5.72 6.65 2.98
C PRO A 108 4.66 7.74 2.72
N VAL A 109 3.46 7.35 2.28
CA VAL A 109 2.36 8.29 2.03
C VAL A 109 1.41 8.40 3.21
N MET A 110 1.06 7.26 3.79
CA MET A 110 0.05 7.17 4.83
C MET A 110 0.57 6.45 6.08
N ARG A 111 0.04 6.79 7.25
CA ARG A 111 0.30 6.10 8.52
C ARG A 111 -0.98 5.69 9.23
N TYR A 112 -0.98 4.51 9.83
CA TYR A 112 -2.00 4.12 10.79
C TYR A 112 -1.92 5.03 12.03
N ALA A 113 -3.03 5.19 12.75
CA ALA A 113 -3.04 5.93 14.00
C ALA A 113 -2.10 5.35 15.08
N GLY A 114 -1.62 4.10 14.94
CA GLY A 114 -0.60 3.49 15.80
C GLY A 114 0.85 3.70 15.35
N GLY A 115 1.07 4.37 14.22
CA GLY A 115 2.39 4.83 13.75
C GLY A 115 2.96 4.06 12.56
N GLY A 116 2.53 2.82 12.30
CA GLY A 116 2.96 2.02 11.16
C GLY A 116 2.63 2.68 9.82
N THR A 117 3.47 2.47 8.80
CA THR A 117 3.19 2.96 7.45
C THR A 117 2.06 2.16 6.83
N ALA A 118 1.00 2.85 6.44
CA ALA A 118 -0.20 2.28 5.84
C ALA A 118 -0.15 2.26 4.30
N ALA A 119 0.64 3.15 3.70
CA ALA A 119 0.84 3.16 2.26
C ALA A 119 2.23 3.68 1.88
N VAL A 120 2.81 3.11 0.83
CA VAL A 120 4.07 3.51 0.20
C VAL A 120 3.79 3.86 -1.25
N ALA A 121 4.40 4.93 -1.72
CA ALA A 121 4.45 5.28 -3.14
C ALA A 121 5.89 5.20 -3.63
N SER A 122 6.08 4.88 -4.91
CA SER A 122 7.37 4.97 -5.58
C SER A 122 7.21 5.64 -6.93
N GLU A 123 8.13 6.55 -7.24
CA GLU A 123 8.23 7.18 -8.56
C GLU A 123 8.80 6.23 -9.63
N GLY A 124 9.16 5.00 -9.24
CA GLY A 124 9.85 4.03 -10.09
C GLY A 124 11.36 4.26 -10.12
N ALA A 125 12.12 3.25 -10.52
CA ALA A 125 13.56 3.40 -10.75
C ALA A 125 13.83 3.79 -12.22
N GLY A 126 14.48 4.93 -12.45
CA GLY A 126 14.89 5.37 -13.79
C GLY A 126 13.70 5.61 -14.73
N SER A 127 13.55 4.77 -15.77
CA SER A 127 12.43 4.83 -16.73
C SER A 127 11.29 3.85 -16.40
N GLY A 128 11.32 3.22 -15.22
CA GLY A 128 10.24 2.35 -14.73
C GLY A 128 9.01 3.15 -14.32
N GLY A 129 7.84 2.49 -14.29
CA GLY A 129 6.59 3.12 -13.88
C GLY A 129 6.40 3.21 -12.37
N ARG A 130 5.40 4.01 -11.97
CA ARG A 130 5.10 4.35 -10.57
C ARG A 130 4.28 3.27 -9.90
N THR A 131 4.48 3.13 -8.58
CA THR A 131 3.67 2.22 -7.75
C THR A 131 3.05 2.96 -6.58
N PHE A 132 1.83 2.56 -6.22
CA PHE A 132 1.20 2.91 -4.96
C PHE A 132 0.71 1.63 -4.29
N VAL A 133 1.20 1.34 -3.09
CA VAL A 133 0.85 0.13 -2.34
C VAL A 133 0.24 0.53 -1.00
N ALA A 134 -1.00 0.09 -0.76
CA ALA A 134 -1.70 0.24 0.52
C ALA A 134 -1.76 -1.08 1.28
N GLY A 135 -1.36 -1.05 2.56
CA GLY A 135 -1.44 -2.20 3.47
C GLY A 135 -2.83 -2.43 4.09
N PHE A 136 -3.86 -1.86 3.49
CA PHE A 136 -5.26 -2.04 3.84
C PHE A 136 -6.09 -2.11 2.56
N PRO A 137 -7.26 -2.78 2.55
CA PRO A 137 -8.07 -2.93 1.34
C PRO A 137 -8.82 -1.63 1.06
N PHE A 138 -8.64 -1.05 -0.11
CA PHE A 138 -9.25 0.23 -0.49
C PHE A 138 -10.79 0.23 -0.38
N GLU A 139 -11.41 -0.89 -0.72
CA GLU A 139 -12.85 -1.08 -0.69
C GLU A 139 -13.46 -1.01 0.71
N THR A 140 -12.64 -1.18 1.76
CA THR A 140 -13.09 -1.15 3.16
C THR A 140 -13.27 0.26 3.73
N LEU A 141 -12.85 1.28 2.98
CA LEU A 141 -13.05 2.68 3.37
C LEU A 141 -14.55 2.98 3.57
N THR A 142 -14.90 3.69 4.64
CA THR A 142 -16.28 3.70 5.16
C THR A 142 -17.32 4.40 4.29
N ASP A 143 -16.90 5.26 3.36
CA ASP A 143 -17.81 5.96 2.47
C ASP A 143 -17.18 6.24 1.10
N ARG A 144 -18.05 6.61 0.15
CA ARG A 144 -17.67 6.92 -1.22
C ARG A 144 -16.77 8.15 -1.32
N VAL A 145 -16.94 9.16 -0.47
CA VAL A 145 -16.16 10.40 -0.55
C VAL A 145 -14.68 10.11 -0.24
N GLN A 146 -14.43 9.26 0.76
CA GLN A 146 -13.09 8.78 1.08
C GLN A 146 -12.47 7.98 -0.06
N ARG A 147 -13.22 7.05 -0.65
CA ARG A 147 -12.76 6.26 -1.80
C ARG A 147 -12.45 7.14 -3.02
N ASP A 148 -13.36 8.04 -3.36
CA ASP A 148 -13.22 8.94 -4.50
C ASP A 148 -12.02 9.89 -4.30
N ARG A 149 -11.79 10.39 -3.09
CA ARG A 149 -10.60 11.21 -2.77
C ARG A 149 -9.31 10.41 -2.87
N MET A 150 -9.23 9.24 -2.23
CA MET A 150 -8.01 8.43 -2.27
C MET A 150 -7.69 7.98 -3.70
N MET A 151 -8.69 7.55 -4.46
CA MET A 151 -8.48 7.13 -5.85
C MET A 151 -8.04 8.31 -6.73
N ARG A 152 -8.60 9.51 -6.52
CA ARG A 152 -8.13 10.71 -7.22
C ARG A 152 -6.66 10.98 -6.95
N ASP A 153 -6.28 11.08 -5.67
CA ASP A 153 -4.91 11.38 -5.28
C ASP A 153 -3.92 10.31 -5.81
N VAL A 154 -4.30 9.02 -5.76
CA VAL A 154 -3.51 7.92 -6.31
C VAL A 154 -3.38 8.03 -7.83
N MET A 155 -4.46 8.33 -8.54
CA MET A 155 -4.44 8.48 -10.00
C MET A 155 -3.63 9.71 -10.43
N GLU A 156 -3.75 10.83 -9.72
CA GLU A 156 -2.89 12.01 -9.91
C GLU A 156 -1.42 11.62 -9.76
N PHE A 157 -1.05 10.92 -8.68
CA PHE A 157 0.31 10.44 -8.50
C PHE A 157 0.77 9.48 -9.61
N LEU A 158 -0.06 8.54 -10.02
CA LEU A 158 0.35 7.51 -10.99
C LEU A 158 0.41 8.05 -12.43
N ILE A 159 -0.36 9.07 -12.79
CA ILE A 159 -0.50 9.54 -14.18
C ILE A 159 0.17 10.90 -14.41
N ASP A 160 0.54 11.64 -13.37
CA ASP A 160 1.23 12.92 -13.53
C ASP A 160 2.56 12.75 -14.25
N ASN A 161 2.59 13.12 -15.53
CA ASN A 161 3.78 13.09 -16.39
C ASN A 161 4.67 14.32 -16.16
N ASN A 162 4.88 14.72 -14.90
CA ASN A 162 5.70 15.89 -14.59
C ASN A 162 7.11 15.76 -15.15
#